data_AF-A0A959ZFY9-F1
#
_entry.id   AF-A0A959ZFY9-F1
#
_cell.length_a   1.000
_cell.length_b   1.000
_cell.length_c   1.000
_cell.angle_alpha   90.00
_cell.angle_beta   90.00
_cell.angle_gamma   90.00
#
_symmetry.space_group_name_H-M   'P 1'
#
loop_
_entity.id
_entity.type
_entity.pdbx_description
1 polymer ?
#
loop_
_entity_poly.entity_id
_entity_poly.type
_entity_poly.pdbx_seq_one_letter_code
_entity_poly.pdbx_strand_id
1 'polypeptide(L)'
;MTDELNYRTAIKDFLGRPIPADGELRIWLDDDPVDREAPEGWIHVRSVREACFALLTGRVVELSLDNDLDNPEGWENTFGTGYQVIDFLEEQQEVAGRSLWPRDGIVLHTANSQGRERMARSFEPLKRKADLAVKEERTPGGKPRFTVESN
;
A
#
# COMPACT_ATOMS: atom_id res chain seq x y z
N MET A 1 -31.23 22.16 0.01
CA MET A 1 -30.04 21.87 -0.81
C MET A 1 -28.88 22.56 -0.14
N THR A 2 -28.27 21.90 0.84
CA THR A 2 -27.00 22.36 1.41
C THR A 2 -25.98 22.26 0.29
N ASP A 3 -25.41 23.39 -0.06
CA ASP A 3 -24.18 23.51 -0.84
C ASP A 3 -23.12 22.75 -0.02
N GLU A 4 -23.00 21.44 -0.27
CA GLU A 4 -21.93 20.64 0.29
C GLU A 4 -20.65 21.30 -0.20
N LEU A 5 -19.98 22.01 0.71
CA LEU A 5 -18.61 22.46 0.53
C LEU A 5 -17.88 21.34 -0.20
N ASN A 6 -17.52 21.62 -1.45
CA ASN A 6 -16.89 20.70 -2.38
C ASN A 6 -15.45 20.49 -1.90
N TYR A 7 -15.30 19.92 -0.70
CA TYR A 7 -14.07 19.76 0.03
C TYR A 7 -13.22 18.79 -0.79
N ARG A 8 -12.27 19.37 -1.52
CA ARG A 8 -11.24 18.58 -2.15
C ARG A 8 -10.31 18.13 -1.05
N THR A 9 -10.27 16.82 -0.82
CA THR A 9 -9.29 16.26 0.11
C THR A 9 -7.89 16.52 -0.44
N ALA A 10 -6.93 16.78 0.45
CA ALA A 10 -5.53 16.92 0.05
C ALA A 10 -5.04 15.69 -0.76
N ILE A 11 -5.61 14.51 -0.49
CA ILE A 11 -5.39 13.27 -1.24
C ILE A 11 -5.89 13.38 -2.68
N LYS A 12 -7.14 13.81 -2.88
CA LYS A 12 -7.69 14.01 -4.22
C LYS A 12 -6.90 15.06 -4.99
N ASP A 13 -6.52 16.16 -4.34
CA ASP A 13 -5.73 17.21 -4.97
C ASP A 13 -4.32 16.73 -5.34
N PHE A 14 -3.69 15.94 -4.47
CA PHE A 14 -2.36 15.39 -4.71
C PHE A 14 -2.37 14.33 -5.82
N LEU A 15 -3.37 13.45 -5.84
CA LEU A 15 -3.43 12.33 -6.78
C LEU A 15 -4.16 12.66 -8.09
N GLY A 16 -4.83 13.81 -8.17
CA GLY A 16 -5.60 14.23 -9.35
C GLY A 16 -6.78 13.33 -9.69
N ARG A 17 -7.12 12.35 -8.84
CA ARG A 17 -8.20 11.36 -9.06
C ARG A 17 -9.14 11.26 -7.85
N PRO A 18 -10.41 10.88 -8.05
CA PRO A 18 -11.40 10.82 -6.98
C PRO A 18 -11.00 9.77 -5.94
N ILE A 19 -10.76 10.23 -4.71
CA ILE A 19 -10.64 9.36 -3.54
C ILE A 19 -11.71 9.80 -2.53
N PRO A 20 -12.47 8.86 -1.95
CA PRO A 20 -13.49 9.18 -0.96
C PRO A 20 -12.93 10.03 0.18
N ALA A 21 -13.70 11.04 0.58
CA ALA A 21 -13.29 11.97 1.62
C ALA A 21 -13.21 11.29 3.00
N ASP A 22 -14.04 10.28 3.21
CA ASP A 22 -14.17 9.46 4.40
C ASP A 22 -14.22 7.96 4.04
N GLY A 23 -14.39 7.11 5.05
CA GLY A 23 -14.44 5.67 4.89
C GLY A 23 -13.07 5.00 4.73
N GLU A 24 -13.13 3.68 4.64
CA GLU A 24 -11.97 2.79 4.54
C GLU A 24 -11.46 2.72 3.11
N LEU A 25 -10.14 2.59 2.97
CA LEU A 25 -9.47 2.56 1.68
C LEU A 25 -8.82 1.20 1.46
N ARG A 26 -8.99 0.64 0.26
CA ARG A 26 -8.22 -0.49 -0.24
C ARG A 26 -7.32 0.01 -1.36
N ILE A 27 -6.01 -0.21 -1.25
CA ILE A 27 -5.02 0.39 -2.15
C ILE A 27 -4.37 -0.68 -3.01
N TRP A 28 -4.45 -0.52 -4.33
CA TRP A 28 -3.80 -1.37 -5.32
C TRP A 28 -2.64 -0.60 -5.93
N LEU A 29 -1.40 -0.96 -5.58
CA LEU A 29 -0.20 -0.34 -6.12
C LEU A 29 0.29 -1.12 -7.33
N ASP A 30 0.10 -0.56 -8.52
CA ASP A 30 0.56 -1.11 -9.79
C ASP A 30 0.76 0.07 -10.76
N ASP A 31 1.83 0.08 -11.54
CA ASP A 31 2.14 1.16 -12.50
C ASP A 31 1.36 1.05 -13.81
N ASP A 32 0.77 -0.12 -14.09
CA ASP A 32 0.02 -0.43 -15.30
C ASP A 32 -1.50 -0.51 -15.05
N PRO A 33 -2.21 0.63 -15.10
CA PRO A 33 -3.66 0.67 -14.89
C PRO A 33 -4.48 0.09 -16.04
N VAL A 34 -3.87 -0.21 -17.19
CA VAL A 34 -4.59 -0.63 -18.41
C VAL A 34 -4.67 -2.14 -18.43
N ASP A 35 -3.54 -2.83 -18.32
CA ASP A 35 -3.50 -4.29 -18.36
C ASP A 35 -3.60 -4.92 -16.96
N ARG A 36 -3.30 -4.15 -15.90
CA ARG A 36 -3.36 -4.57 -14.48
C ARG A 36 -4.26 -3.65 -13.65
N GLU A 37 -5.46 -3.40 -14.17
CA GLU A 37 -6.48 -2.58 -13.51
C GLU A 37 -6.78 -3.08 -12.09
N ALA A 38 -7.01 -2.13 -11.17
CA ALA A 38 -7.36 -2.47 -9.80
C ALA A 38 -8.76 -3.12 -9.75
N PRO A 39 -8.98 -4.12 -8.87
CA PRO A 39 -10.31 -4.71 -8.69
C PRO A 39 -11.36 -3.69 -8.23
N GLU A 40 -12.64 -4.01 -8.44
CA GLU A 40 -13.74 -3.14 -7.99
C GLU A 40 -13.63 -2.82 -6.48
N GLY A 41 -13.81 -1.53 -6.15
CA GLY A 41 -13.71 -1.02 -4.78
C GLY A 41 -12.28 -0.79 -4.29
N TRP A 42 -11.26 -1.02 -5.14
CA TRP A 42 -9.88 -0.66 -4.87
C TRP A 42 -9.52 0.65 -5.54
N ILE A 43 -8.69 1.44 -4.86
CA ILE A 43 -8.09 2.64 -5.40
C ILE A 43 -6.75 2.25 -6.00
N HIS A 44 -6.66 2.35 -7.31
CA HIS A 44 -5.41 2.14 -8.04
C HIS A 44 -4.45 3.32 -7.78
N VAL A 45 -3.21 3.03 -7.39
CA VAL A 45 -2.10 3.98 -7.26
C VAL A 45 -0.89 3.45 -8.02
N ARG A 46 -0.03 4.32 -8.56
CA ARG A 46 1.03 3.95 -9.51
C ARG A 46 2.44 4.12 -8.97
N SER A 47 2.60 4.80 -7.83
CA SER A 47 3.91 4.97 -7.20
C SER A 47 3.87 4.77 -5.70
N VAL A 48 5.03 4.44 -5.16
CA VAL A 48 5.30 4.37 -3.71
C VAL A 48 4.84 5.66 -3.02
N ARG A 49 5.11 6.82 -3.61
CA ARG A 49 4.73 8.11 -3.02
C ARG A 49 3.22 8.23 -2.84
N GLU A 50 2.46 7.80 -3.84
CA GLU A 50 1.00 7.82 -3.78
C GLU A 50 0.46 6.83 -2.74
N ALA A 51 1.03 5.62 -2.68
CA ALA A 51 0.69 4.62 -1.68
C ALA A 51 0.99 5.12 -0.25
N CYS A 52 2.17 5.69 -0.01
CA CYS A 52 2.54 6.27 1.28
C CYS A 52 1.62 7.45 1.66
N PHE A 53 1.22 8.29 0.69
CA PHE A 53 0.29 9.38 0.96
C PHE A 53 -1.10 8.86 1.36
N ALA A 54 -1.57 7.79 0.72
CA ALA A 54 -2.80 7.11 1.13
C ALA A 54 -2.67 6.48 2.54
N LEU A 55 -1.54 5.85 2.85
CA LEU A 55 -1.28 5.26 4.18
C LEU A 55 -1.29 6.31 5.28
N LEU A 56 -0.72 7.50 5.05
CA LEU A 56 -0.69 8.61 6.01
C LEU A 56 -2.08 9.08 6.48
N THR A 57 -3.13 8.70 5.75
CA THR A 57 -4.52 8.99 6.15
C THR A 57 -4.97 8.16 7.35
N GLY A 58 -4.30 7.04 7.64
CA GLY A 58 -4.73 6.07 8.64
C GLY A 58 -5.99 5.28 8.26
N ARG A 59 -6.49 5.41 7.03
CA ARG A 59 -7.73 4.79 6.55
C ARG A 59 -7.52 3.57 5.67
N VAL A 60 -6.28 3.22 5.33
CA VAL A 60 -5.98 2.06 4.50
C VAL A 60 -6.13 0.80 5.32
N VAL A 61 -7.06 -0.07 4.90
CA VAL A 61 -7.40 -1.30 5.62
C VAL A 61 -6.86 -2.53 4.92
N GLU A 62 -6.71 -2.49 3.59
CA GLU A 62 -6.08 -3.52 2.79
C GLU A 62 -5.15 -2.90 1.75
N LEU A 63 -4.00 -3.53 1.52
CA LEU A 63 -2.98 -3.07 0.59
C LEU A 63 -2.55 -4.22 -0.32
N SER A 64 -2.43 -3.96 -1.61
CA SER A 64 -1.97 -4.92 -2.60
C SER A 64 -0.80 -4.31 -3.36
N LEU A 65 0.35 -4.98 -3.35
CA LEU A 65 1.63 -4.44 -3.82
C LEU A 65 2.16 -5.17 -5.04
N ASP A 66 2.38 -4.41 -6.11
CA ASP A 66 3.39 -4.74 -7.12
C ASP A 66 4.77 -4.23 -6.68
N ASN A 67 5.82 -4.93 -7.09
CA ASN A 67 7.19 -4.56 -6.77
C ASN A 67 7.83 -3.68 -7.84
N ASP A 68 7.59 -3.98 -9.11
CA ASP A 68 8.33 -3.40 -10.24
C ASP A 68 7.48 -2.29 -10.86
N LEU A 69 7.65 -1.07 -10.35
CA LEU A 69 6.90 0.08 -10.84
C LEU A 69 7.74 0.79 -11.90
N ASP A 70 7.42 0.54 -13.18
CA ASP A 70 8.13 1.18 -14.27
C ASP A 70 7.81 2.68 -14.31
N ASN A 71 8.84 3.45 -14.68
CA ASN A 71 8.67 4.88 -14.80
C ASN A 71 8.09 5.24 -16.17
N PRO A 72 7.26 6.30 -16.25
CA PRO A 72 6.94 6.91 -17.52
C PRO A 72 8.23 7.32 -18.26
N GLU A 73 8.19 7.24 -19.59
CA GLU A 73 9.31 7.64 -20.43
C GLU A 73 9.81 9.06 -20.08
N GLY A 74 11.13 9.19 -19.89
CA GLY A 74 11.77 10.46 -19.51
C GLY A 74 11.81 10.76 -18.01
N TRP A 75 11.29 9.89 -17.16
CA TRP A 75 11.37 9.99 -15.70
C TRP A 75 12.22 8.85 -15.15
N GLU A 76 13.25 9.15 -14.36
CA GLU A 76 14.13 8.11 -13.80
C GLU A 76 13.86 7.94 -12.30
N ASN A 77 13.57 6.70 -11.89
CA ASN A 77 13.42 6.27 -10.49
C ASN A 77 12.43 7.10 -9.65
N THR A 78 11.29 7.44 -10.24
CA THR A 78 10.26 8.27 -9.59
C THR A 78 9.14 7.48 -8.97
N PHE A 79 8.84 6.29 -9.48
CA PHE A 79 7.72 5.49 -9.00
C PHE A 79 8.09 4.60 -7.81
N GLY A 80 9.35 4.16 -7.74
CA GLY A 80 9.89 3.37 -6.64
C GLY A 80 9.60 1.87 -6.78
N THR A 81 9.62 1.14 -5.67
CA THR A 81 9.32 -0.30 -5.62
C THR A 81 8.37 -0.62 -4.48
N GLY A 82 7.53 -1.65 -4.63
CA GLY A 82 6.62 -2.10 -3.56
C GLY A 82 7.31 -2.36 -2.22
N TYR A 83 8.58 -2.78 -2.26
CA TYR A 83 9.44 -2.90 -1.08
C TYR A 83 9.54 -1.60 -0.25
N GLN A 84 9.66 -0.44 -0.90
CA GLN A 84 9.76 0.85 -0.20
C GLN A 84 8.47 1.24 0.54
N VAL A 85 7.32 0.69 0.14
CA VAL A 85 6.07 0.89 0.91
C VAL A 85 6.13 0.13 2.24
N ILE A 86 6.72 -1.07 2.26
CA ILE A 86 6.90 -1.84 3.49
C ILE A 86 7.92 -1.15 4.40
N ASP A 87 9.05 -0.67 3.84
CA ASP A 87 10.03 0.12 4.60
C ASP A 87 9.37 1.36 5.23
N PHE A 88 8.50 2.05 4.49
CA PHE A 88 7.77 3.21 5.01
C PHE A 88 6.85 2.83 6.18
N LEU A 89 6.13 1.70 6.11
CA LEU A 89 5.28 1.23 7.20
C LEU A 89 6.09 0.93 8.46
N GLU A 90 7.24 0.28 8.31
CA GLU A 90 8.17 0.04 9.41
C GLU A 90 8.70 1.36 10.00
N GLU A 91 9.11 2.31 9.16
CA GLU A 91 9.57 3.63 9.60
C GLU A 91 8.48 4.38 10.40
N GLN A 92 7.23 4.36 9.92
CA GLN A 92 6.12 5.03 10.63
C GLN A 92 5.88 4.41 12.01
N GLN A 93 5.99 3.09 12.13
CA GLN A 93 5.87 2.43 13.42
C GLN A 93 7.06 2.77 14.34
N GLU A 94 8.27 2.53 13.87
CA GLU A 94 9.48 2.51 14.72
C GLU A 94 10.00 3.91 15.05
N VAL A 95 9.90 4.83 14.10
CA VAL A 95 10.44 6.19 14.23
C VAL A 95 9.35 7.16 14.64
N ALA A 96 8.18 7.08 14.00
CA ALA A 96 7.07 8.01 14.26
C ALA A 96 6.10 7.53 15.35
N GLY A 97 6.25 6.30 15.86
CA GLY A 97 5.37 5.74 16.90
C GLY A 97 3.92 5.57 16.45
N ARG A 98 3.69 5.41 15.14
CA ARG A 98 2.36 5.35 14.53
C ARG A 98 2.24 4.09 13.68
N SER A 99 1.36 3.18 14.12
CA SER A 99 1.02 2.01 13.31
C SER A 99 0.12 2.41 12.14
N LEU A 100 0.58 2.13 10.93
CA LEU A 100 -0.18 2.27 9.68
C LEU A 100 -0.37 0.92 8.98
N TRP A 101 -0.12 -0.20 9.66
CA TRP A 101 -0.29 -1.53 9.10
C TRP A 101 -1.76 -1.77 8.73
N PRO A 102 -2.07 -2.13 7.46
CA PRO A 102 -3.43 -2.44 7.05
C PRO A 102 -3.94 -3.69 7.78
N ARG A 103 -5.01 -3.54 8.56
CA ARG A 103 -5.55 -4.62 9.41
C ARG A 103 -6.10 -5.83 8.64
N ASP A 104 -6.59 -5.62 7.41
CA ASP A 104 -7.12 -6.70 6.56
C ASP A 104 -5.97 -7.36 5.74
N GLY A 105 -4.76 -6.79 5.84
CA GLY A 105 -3.51 -7.37 5.37
C GLY A 105 -2.90 -6.69 4.15
N ILE A 106 -1.66 -7.11 3.88
CA ILE A 106 -0.84 -6.69 2.75
C ILE A 106 -0.65 -7.90 1.82
N VAL A 107 -1.17 -7.83 0.60
CA VAL A 107 -1.02 -8.86 -0.43
C VAL A 107 0.14 -8.50 -1.36
N LEU A 108 1.02 -9.44 -1.63
CA LEU A 108 2.10 -9.26 -2.62
C LEU A 108 1.65 -9.83 -3.97
N HIS A 109 1.01 -9.00 -4.79
CA HIS A 109 0.42 -9.46 -6.05
C HIS A 109 1.44 -9.53 -7.20
N THR A 110 2.59 -8.88 -7.06
CA THR A 110 3.66 -8.84 -8.06
C THR A 110 3.91 -10.17 -8.77
N ALA A 111 4.15 -10.07 -10.09
CA ALA A 111 4.56 -11.19 -10.92
C ALA A 111 6.05 -11.52 -10.74
N ASN A 112 6.87 -10.54 -10.30
CA ASN A 112 8.30 -10.74 -10.07
C ASN A 112 8.54 -11.59 -8.82
N SER A 113 9.03 -12.82 -9.02
CA SER A 113 9.33 -13.74 -7.93
C SER A 113 10.42 -13.21 -7.00
N GLN A 114 11.47 -12.58 -7.53
CA GLN A 114 12.56 -12.01 -6.72
C GLN A 114 12.07 -10.81 -5.91
N GLY A 115 11.30 -9.91 -6.54
CA GLY A 115 10.67 -8.77 -5.87
C GLY A 115 9.73 -9.23 -4.74
N ARG A 116 8.91 -10.26 -5.01
CA ARG A 116 8.03 -10.88 -4.01
C ARG A 116 8.80 -11.47 -2.83
N GLU A 117 9.87 -12.22 -3.09
CA GLU A 117 10.71 -12.79 -2.03
C GLU A 117 11.38 -11.70 -1.20
N ARG A 118 11.85 -10.63 -1.84
CA ARG A 118 12.44 -9.48 -1.14
C ARG A 118 11.42 -8.81 -0.22
N MET A 119 10.23 -8.51 -0.72
CA MET A 119 9.14 -7.94 0.09
C MET A 119 8.72 -8.85 1.24
N ALA A 120 8.57 -10.16 0.99
CA ALA A 120 8.21 -11.13 2.03
C ALA A 120 9.27 -11.18 3.15
N ARG A 121 10.56 -11.10 2.80
CA ARG A 121 11.66 -11.10 3.77
C ARG A 121 11.65 -9.87 4.69
N SER A 122 11.07 -8.74 4.26
CA SER A 122 10.92 -7.55 5.12
C SER A 122 10.06 -7.80 6.36
N PHE A 123 9.21 -8.82 6.35
CA PHE A 123 8.39 -9.17 7.52
C PHE A 123 9.14 -10.06 8.54
N GLU A 124 10.27 -10.66 8.16
CA GLU A 124 11.04 -11.56 9.06
C GLU A 124 11.62 -10.86 10.30
N PRO A 125 12.16 -9.62 10.21
CA PRO A 125 12.52 -8.85 11.40
C PRO A 125 11.33 -8.56 12.32
N LEU A 126 10.17 -8.25 11.73
CA LEU A 126 8.95 -7.92 12.49
C LEU A 126 8.45 -9.11 13.31
N LYS A 127 8.54 -10.34 12.77
CA LYS A 127 8.22 -11.58 13.50
C LYS A 127 9.02 -11.78 14.79
N ARG A 128 10.16 -11.08 14.97
CA ARG A 128 11.02 -11.17 16.16
C ARG A 128 10.73 -10.09 17.21
N LYS A 129 9.87 -9.11 16.90
CA LYS A 129 9.50 -8.03 17.82
C LYS A 129 8.42 -8.54 18.79
N ALA A 130 8.65 -8.34 20.10
CA ALA A 130 7.77 -8.89 21.14
C ALA A 130 6.39 -8.19 21.19
N ASP A 131 6.33 -6.96 20.71
CA ASP A 131 5.16 -6.10 20.65
C ASP A 131 4.36 -6.27 19.35
N LEU A 132 4.78 -7.15 18.44
CA LEU A 132 4.08 -7.41 17.18
C LEU A 132 3.68 -8.88 17.03
N ALA A 133 2.49 -9.09 16.48
CA ALA A 133 2.05 -10.34 15.91
C ALA A 133 2.06 -10.23 14.38
N VAL A 134 2.86 -11.06 13.71
CA VAL A 134 2.92 -11.12 12.24
C VAL A 134 2.39 -12.47 11.77
N LYS A 135 1.34 -12.43 10.96
CA LYS A 135 0.75 -13.62 10.34
C LYS A 135 1.04 -13.63 8.85
N GLU A 136 1.48 -14.76 8.32
CA GLU A 136 1.60 -15.00 6.88
C GLU A 136 0.56 -16.03 6.44
N GLU A 137 -0.20 -15.69 5.41
CA GLU A 137 -1.20 -16.54 4.79
C GLU A 137 -1.05 -16.55 3.26
N ARG A 138 -1.86 -17.38 2.60
CA ARG A 138 -1.99 -17.39 1.14
C ARG A 138 -3.40 -16.97 0.76
N THR A 139 -3.52 -16.08 -0.22
CA THR A 139 -4.82 -15.80 -0.86
C THR A 139 -5.32 -17.04 -1.61
N PRO A 140 -6.60 -17.10 -2.01
CA PRO A 140 -7.10 -18.18 -2.87
C PRO A 140 -6.29 -18.35 -4.17
N GLY A 141 -5.71 -17.25 -4.69
CA GLY A 141 -4.81 -17.26 -5.85
C GLY A 141 -3.35 -17.60 -5.53
N GLY A 142 -3.05 -18.05 -4.30
CA GLY A 142 -1.71 -18.47 -3.87
C GLY A 142 -0.73 -17.32 -3.60
N LYS A 143 -1.16 -16.06 -3.64
CA LYS A 143 -0.30 -14.91 -3.35
C LYS A 143 -0.06 -14.78 -1.84
N PRO A 144 1.14 -14.42 -1.38
CA PRO A 144 1.39 -14.12 0.04
C PRO A 144 0.49 -12.98 0.52
N ARG A 145 -0.08 -13.14 1.71
CA ARG A 145 -0.74 -12.08 2.48
C ARG A 145 -0.11 -11.99 3.87
N PHE A 146 0.19 -10.80 4.32
CA PHE A 146 0.75 -10.53 5.64
C PHE A 146 -0.17 -9.63 6.45
N THR A 147 -0.39 -9.98 7.71
CA THR A 147 -1.06 -9.11 8.70
C THR A 147 -0.07 -8.82 9.82
N VAL A 148 -0.02 -7.56 10.24
CA VAL A 148 0.84 -7.09 11.33
C VAL A 148 -0.05 -6.37 12.34
N GLU A 149 -0.09 -6.87 13.57
CA GLU A 149 -0.88 -6.32 14.67
C GLU A 149 0.04 -6.02 15.85
N SER A 150 -0.23 -4.95 16.58
CA SER A 150 0.43 -4.69 17.86
C SER A 150 -0.21 -5.55 18.96
N ASN A 151 0.61 -6.13 19.83
CA ASN A 151 0.18 -6.91 21.00
C ASN A 151 -0.31 -6.04 22.16
#